data_AF-A0A959SLR7-F1
#
_entry.id   AF-A0A959SLR7-F1
#
_cell.length_a   1.000
_cell.length_b   1.000
_cell.length_c   1.000
_cell.angle_alpha   90.00
_cell.angle_beta   90.00
_cell.angle_gamma   90.00
#
_symmetry.space_group_name_H-M   'P 1'
#
loop_
_entity.id
_entity.type
_entity.pdbx_description
1 polymer ?
#
loop_
_entity_poly.entity_id
_entity_poly.type
_entity_poly.pdbx_seq_one_letter_code
_entity_poly.pdbx_strand_id
1 'polypeptide(L)'
;MGLHHIRLDRTHPTAILTGETMPRLEFRQALFRTPDSDWHRRLYRAALVVTTVAHGYDNKRLVVDHQAMRFSLLYNATWPEPVFLDIRHWPYTPLELKEDAPVLSWSVELRLRELRLGKDEWVELAFIG
;
A
#
# COMPACT_ATOMS: atom_id res chain seq x y z
N MET A 1 -7.57 -16.02 -3.67
CA MET A 1 -7.14 -14.69 -3.19
C MET A 1 -7.67 -14.52 -1.78
N GLY A 2 -6.79 -14.18 -0.85
CA GLY A 2 -7.13 -13.97 0.56
C GLY A 2 -7.27 -12.48 0.87
N LEU A 3 -7.96 -12.15 1.96
CA LEU A 3 -7.90 -10.81 2.55
C LEU A 3 -6.62 -10.70 3.37
N HIS A 4 -5.81 -9.68 3.07
CA HIS A 4 -4.56 -9.40 3.77
C HIS A 4 -4.69 -8.08 4.53
N HIS A 5 -4.06 -8.02 5.70
CA HIS A 5 -4.00 -6.84 6.55
C HIS A 5 -2.54 -6.50 6.83
N ILE A 6 -2.15 -5.25 6.58
CA ILE A 6 -0.82 -4.75 6.96
C ILE A 6 -0.95 -3.45 7.73
N ARG A 7 -0.03 -3.27 8.69
CA ARG A 7 0.12 -2.02 9.43
C ARG A 7 1.44 -1.38 9.02
N LEU A 8 1.37 -0.10 8.66
CA LEU A 8 2.51 0.74 8.38
C LEU A 8 2.57 1.86 9.42
N ASP A 9 3.72 2.05 10.04
CA ASP A 9 3.93 3.08 11.05
C ASP A 9 5.28 3.76 10.87
N ARG A 10 5.71 4.57 11.85
CA ARG A 10 7.00 5.27 11.78
C ARG A 10 8.20 4.32 11.83
N THR A 11 8.11 3.19 12.52
CA THR A 11 9.21 2.22 12.65
C THR A 11 9.20 1.21 11.50
N HIS A 12 8.04 0.92 10.94
CA HIS A 12 7.82 0.03 9.80
C HIS A 12 7.02 0.78 8.71
N PRO A 13 7.64 1.75 8.00
CA PRO A 13 6.94 2.56 7.00
C PRO A 13 6.68 1.83 5.68
N THR A 14 7.17 0.59 5.58
CA THR A 14 7.17 -0.22 4.38
C THR A 14 6.77 -1.66 4.71
N ALA A 15 5.94 -2.26 3.85
CA ALA A 15 5.67 -3.69 3.82
C ALA A 15 6.07 -4.25 2.46
N ILE A 16 6.69 -5.44 2.44
CA ILE A 16 7.11 -6.12 1.22
C ILE A 16 6.41 -7.48 1.14
N LEU A 17 5.79 -7.75 -0.01
CA LEU A 17 5.12 -9.00 -0.33
C LEU A 17 5.85 -9.62 -1.53
N THR A 18 6.05 -10.92 -1.52
CA THR A 18 6.71 -11.66 -2.61
C THR A 18 5.86 -12.82 -3.07
N GLY A 19 5.86 -13.10 -4.36
CA GLY A 19 5.13 -14.22 -4.95
C GLY A 19 5.72 -14.69 -6.27
N GLU A 20 5.35 -15.90 -6.67
CA GLU A 20 5.77 -16.49 -7.96
C GLU A 20 4.98 -15.88 -9.13
N THR A 21 3.77 -15.38 -8.85
CA THR A 21 2.89 -14.73 -9.83
C THR A 21 2.76 -13.24 -9.53
N MET A 22 2.39 -12.50 -10.57
CA MET A 22 2.15 -11.06 -10.45
C MET A 22 0.99 -10.81 -9.48
N PRO A 23 1.21 -10.08 -8.37
CA PRO A 23 0.18 -9.82 -7.39
C PRO A 23 -0.86 -8.85 -7.97
N ARG A 24 -2.10 -9.31 -8.04
CA ARG A 24 -3.27 -8.45 -8.31
C ARG A 24 -3.77 -7.94 -6.98
N LEU A 25 -3.49 -6.68 -6.68
CA LEU A 25 -3.89 -6.05 -5.44
C LEU A 25 -5.18 -5.30 -5.65
N GLU A 26 -6.24 -5.73 -4.98
CA GLU A 26 -7.46 -4.96 -4.87
C GLU A 26 -7.54 -4.37 -3.47
N PHE A 27 -7.10 -3.13 -3.33
CA PHE A 27 -7.15 -2.43 -2.06
C PHE A 27 -8.60 -2.12 -1.68
N ARG A 28 -8.94 -2.51 -0.46
CA ARG A 28 -10.27 -2.34 0.12
C ARG A 28 -10.32 -1.18 1.08
N GLN A 29 -9.22 -0.93 1.81
CA GLN A 29 -9.23 0.03 2.90
C GLN A 29 -7.85 0.61 3.20
N ALA A 30 -7.84 1.88 3.60
CA ALA A 30 -6.73 2.54 4.28
C ALA A 30 -7.26 3.34 5.47
N LEU A 31 -6.86 2.99 6.68
CA LEU A 31 -7.23 3.67 7.93
C LEU A 31 -6.05 4.43 8.48
N PHE A 32 -6.26 5.67 8.91
CA PHE A 32 -5.24 6.46 9.60
C PHE A 32 -5.66 6.71 11.05
N ARG A 33 -4.84 6.30 12.03
CA ARG A 33 -5.08 6.61 13.44
C ARG A 33 -4.20 7.76 13.90
N THR A 34 -4.81 8.79 14.48
CA THR A 34 -4.11 9.94 15.05
C THR A 34 -4.85 10.65 16.15
N PRO A 35 -4.27 10.92 17.32
CA PRO A 35 -4.96 11.74 18.32
C PRO A 35 -4.94 13.25 17.99
N ASP A 36 -4.22 13.67 16.95
CA ASP A 36 -3.91 15.07 16.64
C ASP A 36 -5.02 15.71 15.80
N SER A 37 -5.65 16.79 16.29
CA SER A 37 -6.71 17.50 15.57
C SER A 37 -6.23 18.20 14.29
N ASP A 38 -4.93 18.50 14.17
CA ASP A 38 -4.31 19.13 12.99
C ASP A 38 -3.87 18.11 11.91
N TRP A 39 -4.31 16.85 12.04
CA TRP A 39 -3.91 15.75 11.14
C TRP A 39 -4.17 16.06 9.66
N HIS A 40 -5.28 16.73 9.32
CA HIS A 40 -5.65 17.03 7.93
C HIS A 40 -4.53 17.78 7.21
N ARG A 41 -3.99 18.84 7.86
CA ARG A 41 -2.91 19.65 7.30
C ARG A 41 -1.61 18.86 7.16
N ARG A 42 -1.32 18.00 8.14
CA ARG A 42 -0.09 17.20 8.19
C ARG A 42 -0.08 16.05 7.18
N LEU A 43 -1.24 15.47 6.91
CA LEU A 43 -1.39 14.27 6.10
C LEU A 43 -1.98 14.53 4.72
N TYR A 44 -2.35 15.77 4.40
CA TYR A 44 -2.84 16.17 3.08
C TYR A 44 -1.94 15.69 1.92
N ARG A 45 -0.63 15.59 2.15
CA ARG A 45 0.34 15.15 1.15
C ARG A 45 0.69 13.65 1.23
N ALA A 46 0.16 12.94 2.23
CA ALA A 46 0.41 11.53 2.38
C ALA A 46 -0.14 10.76 1.17
N ALA A 47 0.65 9.81 0.68
CA ALA A 47 0.24 8.90 -0.37
C ALA A 47 0.81 7.52 -0.08
N LEU A 48 0.06 6.49 -0.48
CA LEU A 48 0.59 5.13 -0.51
C LEU A 48 1.28 4.93 -1.85
N VAL A 49 2.58 4.68 -1.82
CA VAL A 49 3.35 4.30 -3.00
C VAL A 49 3.38 2.78 -3.07
N VAL A 50 2.80 2.24 -4.12
CA VAL A 50 2.88 0.84 -4.49
C VAL A 50 4.01 0.70 -5.50
N THR A 51 5.04 -0.07 -5.16
CA THR A 51 6.13 -0.38 -6.09
C THR A 51 6.09 -1.85 -6.44
N THR A 52 5.89 -2.16 -7.72
CA THR A 52 5.87 -3.54 -8.20
C THR A 52 7.17 -3.81 -8.95
N VAL A 53 7.83 -4.91 -8.60
CA VAL A 53 9.10 -5.32 -9.19
C VAL A 53 8.99 -6.73 -9.72
N ALA A 54 9.35 -6.91 -10.99
CA ALA A 54 9.59 -8.23 -11.57
C ALA A 54 11.08 -8.57 -11.46
N HIS A 55 11.39 -9.73 -10.89
CA HIS A 55 12.76 -10.23 -10.73
C HIS A 55 13.03 -11.32 -11.75
N GLY A 56 14.15 -11.21 -12.46
CA GLY A 56 14.68 -12.25 -13.35
C GLY A 56 15.88 -12.95 -12.73
N TYR A 57 16.58 -13.74 -13.55
CA TYR A 57 17.83 -14.39 -13.16
C TYR A 57 18.90 -13.40 -12.68
N ASP A 58 19.84 -13.89 -11.87
CA ASP A 58 21.00 -13.15 -11.38
C ASP A 58 20.66 -11.84 -10.64
N ASN A 59 19.56 -11.84 -9.87
CA ASN A 59 19.03 -10.69 -9.14
C ASN A 59 18.71 -9.46 -10.03
N LYS A 60 18.53 -9.66 -11.35
CA LYS A 60 18.19 -8.58 -12.26
C LYS A 60 16.74 -8.15 -12.05
N ARG A 61 16.53 -6.85 -11.77
CA ARG A 61 15.19 -6.25 -11.82
C ARG A 61 14.81 -6.03 -13.28
N LEU A 62 13.78 -6.74 -13.75
CA LEU A 62 13.31 -6.67 -15.13
C LEU A 62 12.47 -5.41 -15.36
N VAL A 63 11.59 -5.09 -14.41
CA VAL A 63 10.84 -3.82 -14.37
C VAL A 63 10.63 -3.38 -12.92
N VAL A 64 10.58 -2.07 -12.73
CA VAL A 64 10.13 -1.41 -11.50
C VAL A 64 9.06 -0.41 -11.89
N ASP A 65 7.85 -0.59 -11.37
CA ASP A 65 6.74 0.33 -11.55
C ASP A 65 6.38 0.99 -10.22
N HIS A 66 6.07 2.28 -10.25
CA HIS A 66 5.76 3.08 -9.06
C HIS A 66 4.43 3.80 -9.23
N GLN A 67 3.43 3.42 -8.45
CA GLN A 67 2.11 4.05 -8.47
C GLN A 67 1.84 4.73 -7.12
N ALA A 68 1.63 6.04 -7.15
CA ALA A 68 1.25 6.81 -5.98
C ALA A 68 -0.27 6.91 -5.88
N MET A 69 -0.83 6.27 -4.86
CA MET A 69 -2.25 6.25 -4.57
C MET A 69 -2.58 7.25 -3.48
N ARG A 70 -3.42 8.24 -3.84
CA ARG A 70 -4.04 9.14 -2.86
C ARG A 70 -5.31 8.51 -2.32
N PHE A 71 -5.56 8.73 -1.04
CA PHE A 71 -6.78 8.29 -0.37
C PHE A 71 -7.41 9.45 0.36
N SER A 72 -8.75 9.41 0.43
CA SER A 72 -9.50 10.21 1.38
C SER A 72 -9.22 9.64 2.77
N LEU A 73 -8.34 10.32 3.50
CA LEU A 73 -8.02 10.02 4.89
C LEU A 73 -9.29 10.19 5.73
N LEU A 74 -9.78 9.09 6.30
CA LEU A 74 -10.85 9.13 7.30
C LEU A 74 -10.22 8.95 8.67
N TYR A 75 -10.38 9.96 9.50
CA TYR A 75 -9.99 9.95 10.89
C TYR A 75 -11.20 9.67 11.79
N ASN A 76 -11.04 8.79 12.78
CA ASN A 76 -11.97 8.73 13.90
C ASN A 76 -11.29 8.26 15.19
N ALA A 77 -11.44 9.05 16.27
CA ALA A 77 -10.87 8.76 17.60
C ALA A 77 -11.66 7.72 18.40
N THR A 78 -12.92 7.48 18.05
CA THR A 78 -13.90 6.74 18.85
C THR A 78 -14.45 5.48 18.17
N TRP A 79 -13.97 5.13 16.97
CA TRP A 79 -14.41 3.92 16.28
C TRP A 79 -14.00 2.66 17.04
N PRO A 80 -14.96 1.87 17.56
CA PRO A 80 -14.65 0.64 18.30
C PRO A 80 -14.23 -0.50 17.37
N GLU A 81 -14.59 -0.43 16.09
CA GLU A 81 -14.17 -1.33 15.02
C GLU A 81 -14.08 -0.52 13.71
N PRO A 82 -13.25 -0.95 12.74
CA PRO A 82 -13.12 -0.25 11.46
C PRO A 82 -14.50 -0.08 10.79
N VAL A 83 -15.02 1.14 10.69
CA VAL A 83 -16.23 1.41 9.92
C VAL A 83 -15.85 1.43 8.45
N PHE A 84 -16.17 0.33 7.78
CA PHE A 84 -15.91 0.06 6.38
C PHE A 84 -16.77 0.97 5.50
N LEU A 85 -16.16 2.01 4.92
CA LEU A 85 -16.71 2.58 3.70
C LEU A 85 -16.10 1.78 2.56
N ASP A 86 -16.97 1.18 1.78
CA ASP A 86 -16.66 0.41 0.58
C ASP A 86 -15.90 1.29 -0.42
N ILE A 87 -14.56 1.32 -0.31
CA ILE A 87 -13.69 2.03 -1.27
C ILE A 87 -13.67 1.18 -2.53
N ARG A 88 -14.75 1.27 -3.31
CA ARG A 88 -14.80 0.63 -4.62
C ARG A 88 -13.87 1.39 -5.56
N HIS A 89 -12.95 0.66 -6.19
CA HIS A 89 -12.10 1.10 -7.30
C HIS A 89 -10.90 2.00 -6.94
N TRP A 90 -9.96 1.51 -6.13
CA TRP A 90 -8.61 2.06 -6.21
C TRP A 90 -7.97 1.63 -7.54
N PRO A 91 -7.52 2.58 -8.39
CA PRO A 91 -7.14 2.30 -9.78
C PRO A 91 -5.73 1.71 -9.90
N TYR A 92 -5.38 0.73 -9.03
CA TYR A 92 -4.14 -0.01 -9.21
C TYR A 92 -4.21 -0.75 -10.54
N THR A 93 -3.38 -0.31 -11.48
CA THR A 93 -3.31 -0.91 -12.80
C THR A 93 -2.10 -1.83 -12.80
N PRO A 94 -2.29 -3.15 -12.92
CA PRO A 94 -1.18 -4.07 -13.01
C PRO A 94 -0.27 -3.69 -14.18
N LEU A 95 1.03 -3.60 -13.94
CA LEU A 95 2.05 -3.46 -14.99
C LEU A 95 1.97 -4.61 -16.01
N GLU A 96 1.99 -4.28 -17.30
CA GLU A 96 2.11 -5.26 -18.37
C GLU A 96 3.59 -5.49 -18.73
N LEU A 97 4.01 -6.76 -18.74
CA LEU A 97 5.30 -7.19 -19.29
C LEU A 97 5.10 -7.79 -20.68
N LYS A 98 6.17 -7.85 -21.47
CA LYS A 98 6.19 -8.70 -22.66
C LYS A 98 5.98 -10.16 -22.27
N GLU A 99 5.21 -10.91 -23.06
CA GLU A 99 4.84 -12.30 -22.77
C GLU A 99 6.03 -13.25 -22.57
N ASP A 100 7.18 -12.93 -23.16
CA ASP A 100 8.41 -13.72 -23.12
C ASP A 100 9.43 -13.27 -22.06
N ALA A 101 9.06 -12.34 -21.18
CA ALA A 101 9.95 -11.87 -20.12
C ALA A 101 10.28 -13.02 -19.14
N PRO A 102 11.56 -13.35 -18.88
CA PRO A 102 11.95 -14.47 -18.02
C PRO A 102 11.84 -14.08 -16.53
N VAL A 103 10.60 -13.89 -16.06
CA VAL A 103 10.31 -13.53 -14.66
C VAL A 103 10.37 -14.76 -13.77
N LEU A 104 11.17 -14.68 -12.70
CA LEU A 104 11.28 -15.70 -11.66
C LEU A 104 10.34 -15.44 -10.49
N SER A 105 10.22 -14.18 -10.10
CA SER A 105 9.38 -13.79 -8.98
C SER A 105 8.96 -12.34 -9.07
N TRP A 106 7.97 -11.99 -8.27
CA TRP A 106 7.45 -10.65 -8.11
C TRP A 106 7.60 -10.20 -6.67
N SER A 107 7.84 -8.91 -6.49
CA SER A 107 7.68 -8.27 -5.19
C SER A 107 6.83 -7.01 -5.32
N VAL A 108 5.98 -6.77 -4.32
CA VAL A 108 5.33 -5.48 -4.12
C VAL A 108 5.86 -4.88 -2.83
N GLU A 109 6.30 -3.63 -2.93
CA GLU A 109 6.57 -2.77 -1.80
C GLU A 109 5.41 -1.78 -1.63
N LEU A 110 4.81 -1.77 -0.44
CA LEU A 110 3.81 -0.81 -0.02
C LEU A 110 4.49 0.15 0.95
N ARG A 111 4.65 1.41 0.54
CA ARG A 111 5.37 2.42 1.31
C ARG A 111 4.55 3.70 1.43
N LEU A 112 4.48 4.25 2.63
CA LEU A 112 3.87 5.56 2.79
C LEU A 112 4.88 6.68 2.54
N ARG A 113 4.54 7.56 1.58
CA ARG A 113 5.35 8.71 1.21
C ARG A 113 4.84 9.97 1.89
N GLU A 114 5.77 10.86 2.23
CA GLU A 114 5.49 12.18 2.84
C GLU A 114 4.69 12.08 4.15
N LEU A 115 4.77 10.92 4.79
CA LEU A 115 4.03 10.58 5.98
C LEU A 115 4.75 11.13 7.21
N ARG A 116 4.22 12.20 7.79
CA ARG A 116 4.74 12.77 9.04
C ARG A 116 4.02 12.16 10.23
N LEU A 117 4.04 10.83 10.39
CA LEU A 117 3.39 10.17 11.54
C LEU A 117 3.97 10.65 12.88
N GLY A 118 3.07 10.87 13.83
CA GLY A 118 3.39 10.90 15.25
C GLY A 118 3.85 9.53 15.74
N LYS A 119 4.38 9.48 16.97
CA LYS A 119 4.93 8.26 17.58
C LYS A 119 3.88 7.14 17.74
N ASP A 120 2.63 7.53 18.00
CA ASP A 120 1.53 6.61 18.29
C ASP A 120 0.52 6.54 17.14
N GLU A 121 0.96 6.89 15.93
CA GLU A 121 0.15 6.90 14.74
C GLU A 121 0.54 5.79 13.80
N TRP A 122 -0.44 5.24 13.10
CA TRP A 122 -0.23 4.19 12.12
C TRP A 122 -1.30 4.23 11.06
N VAL A 123 -0.99 3.57 9.94
CA VAL A 123 -1.90 3.29 8.85
C VAL A 123 -2.14 1.81 8.77
N GLU A 124 -3.39 1.41 8.64
CA GLU A 124 -3.78 0.04 8.39
C GLU A 124 -4.33 -0.09 6.98
N LEU A 125 -3.80 -1.04 6.21
CA LEU A 125 -4.22 -1.30 4.84
C LEU A 125 -4.81 -2.70 4.75
N ALA A 126 -5.98 -2.80 4.11
CA ALA A 126 -6.61 -4.08 3.79
C ALA A 126 -6.74 -4.21 2.27
N PHE A 127 -6.35 -5.36 1.73
CA PHE A 127 -6.42 -5.64 0.29
C PHE A 127 -6.65 -7.13 0.02
N ILE A 128 -7.17 -7.43 -1.17
CA ILE A 128 -7.29 -8.80 -1.67
C ILE A 128 -6.10 -9.10 -2.57
N GLY A 129 -5.45 -10.25 -2.33
CA GLY A 129 -4.25 -10.72 -3.01
C GLY A 129 -4.11 -12.23 -3.00
#